data_AF-A0A940PD22-F1
#
_entry.id   AF-A0A940PD22-F1
#
_cell.length_a   1.000
_cell.length_b   1.000
_cell.length_c   1.000
_cell.angle_alpha   90.00
_cell.angle_beta   90.00
_cell.angle_gamma   90.00
#
_symmetry.space_group_name_H-M   'P 1'
#
loop_
_entity.id
_entity.type
_entity.pdbx_description
1 polymer ?
#
loop_
_entity_poly.entity_id
_entity_poly.type
_entity_poly.pdbx_seq_one_letter_code
_entity_poly.pdbx_strand_id
1 'polypeptide(L)'
;MAKAFGMNVLGFRRSGKSSPYVDRMYDRHGLDELLAASDYIVVTLPLTKETGHLIGRREFQWMKSSAFFINIGRGATTDTDALINALQEGVIAGAGLDVFEQEPLPESSPLWGMEQVIMTPHNSGSTVYYDERVVELFLHNLRDYVEGREPSLNRVDLEKQY
;
A
#
# COMPACT_ATOMS: atom_id res chain seq x y z
N MET A 1 -12.00 -4.26 -7.27
CA MET A 1 -12.08 -4.14 -8.75
C MET A 1 -11.40 -5.30 -9.48
N ALA A 2 -10.21 -5.76 -9.08
CA ALA A 2 -9.48 -6.84 -9.76
C ALA A 2 -10.31 -8.09 -10.13
N LYS A 3 -11.14 -8.61 -9.21
CA LYS A 3 -12.07 -9.73 -9.50
C LYS A 3 -13.04 -9.46 -10.65
N ALA A 4 -13.53 -8.22 -10.80
CA ALA A 4 -14.43 -7.85 -11.88
C ALA A 4 -13.74 -7.90 -13.26
N PHE A 5 -12.41 -7.82 -13.29
CA PHE A 5 -11.59 -7.99 -14.49
C PHE A 5 -11.08 -9.44 -14.66
N GLY A 6 -11.62 -10.40 -13.91
CA GLY A 6 -11.26 -11.82 -14.04
C GLY A 6 -9.88 -12.17 -13.46
N MET A 7 -9.27 -11.29 -12.66
CA MET A 7 -7.97 -11.57 -12.04
C MET A 7 -8.06 -12.60 -10.92
N ASN A 8 -6.98 -13.36 -10.75
CA ASN A 8 -6.72 -14.12 -9.52
C ASN A 8 -6.20 -13.15 -8.45
N VAL A 9 -6.86 -13.07 -7.29
CA VAL A 9 -6.57 -12.08 -6.26
C VAL A 9 -5.98 -12.76 -5.03
N LEU A 10 -4.70 -12.52 -4.81
CA LEU A 10 -3.99 -12.88 -3.58
C LEU A 10 -4.01 -11.69 -2.63
N GLY A 11 -4.15 -11.95 -1.33
CA GLY A 11 -4.15 -10.90 -0.31
C GLY A 11 -3.14 -11.18 0.78
N PHE A 12 -2.61 -10.13 1.39
CA PHE A 12 -1.74 -10.19 2.56
C PHE A 12 -2.35 -9.35 3.68
N ARG A 13 -2.52 -9.92 4.87
CA ARG A 13 -2.86 -9.14 6.08
C ARG A 13 -2.43 -9.84 7.34
N ARG A 14 -2.17 -9.07 8.39
CA ARG A 14 -1.69 -9.58 9.69
C ARG A 14 -2.52 -10.74 10.25
N SER A 15 -3.85 -10.68 10.16
CA SER A 15 -4.73 -11.71 10.74
C SER A 15 -4.90 -12.96 9.89
N GLY A 16 -4.46 -12.98 8.63
CA GLY A 16 -4.70 -14.07 7.68
C GLY A 16 -6.18 -14.38 7.37
N LYS A 17 -7.14 -13.68 8.00
CA LYS A 17 -8.58 -13.96 7.87
C LYS A 17 -8.98 -13.91 6.39
N SER A 18 -9.94 -14.71 5.94
CA SER A 18 -10.41 -14.69 4.55
C SER A 18 -11.23 -13.42 4.21
N SER A 19 -11.35 -13.11 2.93
CA SER A 19 -12.21 -12.04 2.39
C SER A 19 -12.97 -12.57 1.16
N PRO A 20 -14.25 -12.22 0.97
CA PRO A 20 -15.06 -12.75 -0.15
C PRO A 20 -14.48 -12.48 -1.54
N TYR A 21 -13.64 -11.45 -1.69
CA TYR A 21 -13.07 -11.02 -2.96
C TYR A 21 -11.58 -11.36 -3.12
N VAL A 22 -11.05 -12.22 -2.25
CA VAL A 22 -9.65 -12.65 -2.26
C VAL A 22 -9.63 -14.18 -2.34
N ASP A 23 -9.01 -14.71 -3.39
CA ASP A 23 -8.95 -16.14 -3.69
C ASP A 23 -8.05 -16.89 -2.69
N ARG A 24 -6.94 -16.26 -2.27
CA ARG A 24 -6.08 -16.77 -1.18
C ARG A 24 -5.54 -15.62 -0.34
N MET A 25 -5.76 -15.70 0.98
CA MET A 25 -5.20 -14.77 1.94
C MET A 25 -3.99 -15.37 2.64
N TYR A 26 -2.92 -14.59 2.71
CA TYR A 26 -1.69 -14.90 3.42
C TYR A 26 -1.58 -14.01 4.67
N ASP A 27 -0.88 -14.53 5.67
CA ASP A 27 -0.40 -13.76 6.81
C ASP A 27 1.09 -13.44 6.64
N ARG A 28 1.71 -12.94 7.71
CA ARG A 28 3.14 -12.58 7.76
C ARG A 28 4.11 -13.67 7.32
N HIS A 29 3.70 -14.95 7.32
CA HIS A 29 4.56 -16.07 6.99
C HIS A 29 4.54 -16.46 5.51
N GLY A 30 3.66 -15.87 4.69
CA GLY A 30 3.53 -16.21 3.27
C GLY A 30 3.70 -15.04 2.32
N LEU A 31 4.43 -14.00 2.73
CA LEU A 31 4.71 -12.84 1.88
C LEU A 31 5.54 -13.24 0.64
N ASP A 32 6.52 -14.11 0.81
CA ASP A 32 7.36 -14.66 -0.25
C ASP A 32 6.55 -15.41 -1.31
N GLU A 33 5.66 -16.32 -0.88
CA GLU A 33 4.77 -17.05 -1.78
C GLU A 33 3.85 -16.11 -2.57
N LEU A 34 3.31 -15.08 -1.90
CA LEU A 34 2.44 -14.09 -2.53
C LEU A 34 3.21 -13.27 -3.58
N LEU A 35 4.40 -12.78 -3.24
CA LEU A 35 5.22 -11.98 -4.14
C LEU A 35 5.66 -12.78 -5.36
N ALA A 36 6.08 -14.04 -5.17
CA ALA A 36 6.47 -14.94 -6.27
C ALA A 36 5.33 -15.29 -7.22
N ALA A 37 4.09 -15.35 -6.72
CA ALA A 37 2.93 -15.68 -7.54
C ALA A 37 2.32 -14.48 -8.28
N SER A 38 2.64 -13.25 -7.88
CA SER A 38 1.92 -12.04 -8.33
C SER A 38 2.54 -11.39 -9.57
N ASP A 39 1.70 -10.94 -10.50
CA ASP A 39 2.10 -10.11 -11.66
C ASP A 39 1.98 -8.61 -11.36
N TYR A 40 1.06 -8.25 -10.46
CA TYR A 40 0.88 -6.88 -9.96
C TYR A 40 0.81 -6.93 -8.44
N ILE A 41 1.70 -6.17 -7.78
CA ILE A 41 1.78 -6.10 -6.32
C ILE A 41 1.29 -4.72 -5.91
N VAL A 42 0.19 -4.64 -5.16
CA VAL A 42 -0.40 -3.37 -4.71
C VAL A 42 -0.25 -3.24 -3.19
N VAL A 43 0.52 -2.26 -2.75
CA VAL A 43 0.75 -1.96 -1.33
C VAL A 43 -0.23 -0.90 -0.85
N THR A 44 -1.09 -1.28 0.08
CA THR A 44 -2.05 -0.41 0.79
C THR A 44 -1.87 -0.48 2.30
N LEU A 45 -0.65 -0.82 2.76
CA LEU A 45 -0.36 -1.04 4.18
C LEU A 45 -0.20 0.30 4.92
N PRO A 46 -0.65 0.40 6.18
CA PRO A 46 -0.26 1.51 7.03
C PRO A 46 1.25 1.46 7.31
N LEU A 47 1.85 2.60 7.61
CA LEU A 47 3.22 2.66 8.14
C LEU A 47 3.20 2.40 9.64
N THR A 48 3.86 1.32 10.05
CA THR A 48 4.01 0.87 11.43
C THR A 48 5.44 0.38 11.63
N LYS A 49 5.83 0.03 12.86
CA LYS A 49 7.14 -0.60 13.11
C LYS A 49 7.31 -1.93 12.37
N GLU A 50 6.21 -2.65 12.11
CA GLU A 50 6.24 -3.96 11.43
C GLU A 50 6.27 -3.82 9.90
N THR A 51 5.81 -2.69 9.36
CA THR A 51 5.65 -2.49 7.91
C THR A 51 6.66 -1.51 7.33
N GLY A 52 7.44 -0.81 8.17
CA GLY A 52 8.55 0.04 7.73
C GLY A 52 9.58 -0.79 6.97
N HIS A 53 9.86 -0.39 5.72
CA HIS A 53 10.72 -1.12 4.78
C HIS A 53 10.37 -2.61 4.64
N LEU A 54 9.10 -2.97 4.78
CA LEU A 54 8.64 -4.34 4.57
C LEU A 54 9.02 -4.86 3.19
N ILE A 55 8.94 -3.98 2.18
CA ILE A 55 9.42 -4.27 0.83
C ILE A 55 10.81 -3.68 0.66
N GLY A 56 11.83 -4.52 0.77
CA GLY A 56 13.22 -4.16 0.51
C GLY A 56 13.84 -5.01 -0.60
N ARG A 57 15.17 -5.00 -0.67
CA ARG A 57 15.92 -5.72 -1.72
C ARG A 57 15.55 -7.20 -1.81
N ARG A 58 15.40 -7.87 -0.67
CA ARG A 58 15.07 -9.31 -0.62
C ARG A 58 13.68 -9.57 -1.21
N GLU A 59 12.71 -8.74 -0.88
CA GLU A 59 11.32 -8.91 -1.30
C GLU A 59 11.16 -8.64 -2.80
N PHE A 60 11.88 -7.66 -3.36
CA PHE A 60 11.93 -7.47 -4.81
C PHE A 60 12.48 -8.70 -5.55
N GLN A 61 13.47 -9.41 -4.99
CA GLN A 61 14.03 -10.62 -5.59
C GLN A 61 13.06 -11.82 -5.59
N TRP A 62 12.01 -11.78 -4.79
CA TRP A 62 10.95 -12.79 -4.85
C TRP A 62 9.94 -12.52 -5.95
N MET A 63 9.85 -11.30 -6.46
CA MET A 63 8.90 -10.93 -7.50
C MET A 63 9.34 -11.50 -8.86
N LYS A 64 8.37 -11.63 -9.77
CA LYS A 64 8.67 -11.96 -11.16
C LYS A 64 9.36 -10.77 -11.83
N SER A 65 10.28 -11.03 -12.76
CA SER A 65 10.88 -9.97 -13.59
C SER A 65 9.84 -9.22 -14.44
N SER A 66 8.71 -9.86 -14.74
CA SER A 66 7.58 -9.24 -15.43
C SER A 66 6.62 -8.46 -14.51
N ALA A 67 6.85 -8.44 -13.19
CA ALA A 67 5.91 -7.90 -12.24
C ALA A 67 5.95 -6.36 -12.19
N PHE A 68 4.81 -5.76 -11.88
CA PHE A 68 4.69 -4.33 -11.60
C PHE A 68 4.44 -4.11 -10.10
N PHE A 69 5.19 -3.17 -9.51
CA PHE A 69 5.05 -2.78 -8.12
C PHE A 69 4.25 -1.48 -7.98
N ILE A 70 3.17 -1.48 -7.21
CA ILE A 70 2.30 -0.33 -7.01
C ILE A 70 2.26 0.03 -5.52
N ASN A 71 2.60 1.27 -5.17
CA ASN A 71 2.49 1.76 -3.80
C ASN A 71 1.54 2.96 -3.71
N ILE A 72 0.41 2.74 -3.03
CA ILE A 72 -0.62 3.74 -2.69
C ILE A 72 -0.89 3.76 -1.18
N GLY A 73 0.04 3.21 -0.39
CA GLY A 73 -0.01 3.15 1.06
C GLY A 73 0.81 4.29 1.68
N ARG A 74 2.04 3.99 2.07
CA ARG A 74 3.02 4.97 2.56
C ARG A 74 4.39 4.66 1.97
N GLY A 75 5.14 5.69 1.57
CA GLY A 75 6.44 5.49 0.93
C GLY A 75 7.41 4.68 1.78
N ALA A 76 7.50 4.98 3.08
CA ALA A 76 8.37 4.27 4.03
C ALA A 76 8.00 2.81 4.32
N THR A 77 6.96 2.25 3.67
CA THR A 77 6.77 0.79 3.66
C THR A 77 7.68 0.08 2.65
N THR A 78 8.33 0.85 1.79
CA THR A 78 9.26 0.40 0.76
C THR A 78 10.59 1.10 0.97
N ASP A 79 11.69 0.34 0.88
CA ASP A 79 13.04 0.92 0.80
C ASP A 79 13.21 1.54 -0.61
N THR A 80 13.33 2.87 -0.67
CA THR A 80 13.39 3.60 -1.95
C THR A 80 14.63 3.22 -2.77
N ASP A 81 15.77 3.02 -2.10
CA ASP A 81 17.01 2.65 -2.78
C ASP A 81 16.89 1.21 -3.33
N ALA A 82 16.27 0.30 -2.58
CA ALA A 82 15.99 -1.03 -3.07
C ALA A 82 15.06 -1.03 -4.30
N LEU A 83 14.02 -0.19 -4.30
CA LEU A 83 13.11 -0.03 -5.43
C LEU A 83 13.83 0.51 -6.67
N ILE A 84 14.62 1.58 -6.51
CA ILE A 84 15.40 2.19 -7.61
C ILE A 84 16.34 1.15 -8.22
N ASN A 85 17.08 0.41 -7.39
CA ASN A 85 17.99 -0.64 -7.87
C ASN A 85 17.22 -1.76 -8.59
N ALA A 86 16.09 -2.23 -8.03
CA ALA A 86 15.28 -3.28 -8.65
C ALA A 86 14.76 -2.87 -10.04
N LEU A 87 14.40 -1.60 -10.22
CA LEU A 87 13.97 -1.05 -11.51
C LEU A 87 15.13 -0.89 -12.50
N GLN A 88 16.29 -0.41 -12.04
CA GLN A 88 17.48 -0.22 -12.87
C GLN A 88 18.07 -1.56 -13.35
N GLU A 89 18.06 -2.57 -12.49
CA GLU A 89 18.59 -3.91 -12.78
C GLU A 89 17.58 -4.81 -13.53
N GLY A 90 16.34 -4.36 -13.70
CA GLY A 90 15.28 -5.15 -14.34
C GLY A 90 14.81 -6.35 -13.50
N VAL A 91 14.95 -6.27 -12.18
CA VAL A 91 14.41 -7.25 -11.23
C VAL A 91 12.88 -7.25 -11.25
N ILE A 92 12.27 -6.11 -11.55
CA ILE A 92 10.84 -5.94 -11.83
C ILE A 92 10.64 -5.09 -13.09
N ALA A 93 9.47 -5.22 -13.72
CA ALA A 93 9.20 -4.59 -15.01
C ALA A 93 8.88 -3.10 -14.91
N GLY A 94 8.34 -2.63 -13.79
CA GLY A 94 7.96 -1.24 -13.61
C GLY A 94 7.24 -0.96 -12.30
N ALA A 95 6.89 0.32 -12.09
CA ALA A 95 6.22 0.74 -10.86
C ALA A 95 5.17 1.84 -11.06
N GLY A 96 4.14 1.82 -10.19
CA GLY A 96 3.17 2.89 -10.03
C GLY A 96 3.24 3.46 -8.61
N LEU A 97 3.68 4.69 -8.44
CA LEU A 97 4.03 5.26 -7.13
C LEU A 97 3.22 6.53 -6.86
N ASP A 98 2.38 6.49 -5.82
CA ASP A 98 1.68 7.69 -5.33
C ASP A 98 2.36 8.31 -4.11
N VAL A 99 3.22 7.55 -3.43
CA VAL A 99 3.82 7.92 -2.14
C VAL A 99 5.31 7.63 -2.13
N PHE A 100 6.06 8.43 -1.38
CA PHE A 100 7.53 8.38 -1.30
C PHE A 100 8.02 8.50 0.14
N GLU A 101 9.23 8.05 0.43
CA GLU A 101 9.81 8.21 1.79
C GLU A 101 9.98 9.69 2.16
N GLN A 102 10.41 10.48 1.19
CA GLN A 102 10.47 11.93 1.28
C GLN A 102 9.46 12.54 0.33
N GLU A 103 8.57 13.37 0.87
CA GLU A 103 7.55 14.09 0.10
C GLU A 103 7.66 15.60 0.37
N PRO A 104 7.72 16.45 -0.68
CA PRO A 104 7.77 16.09 -2.11
C PRO A 104 9.03 15.28 -2.48
N LEU A 105 8.91 14.43 -3.50
CA LEU A 105 10.05 13.66 -3.99
C LEU A 105 11.16 14.62 -4.47
N PRO A 106 12.42 14.48 -4.01
CA PRO A 106 13.51 15.36 -4.44
C PRO A 106 13.69 15.36 -5.95
N GLU A 107 13.99 16.53 -6.53
CA GLU A 107 14.26 16.67 -7.97
C GLU A 107 15.45 15.83 -8.44
N SER A 108 16.38 15.51 -7.53
CA SER A 108 17.53 14.64 -7.79
C SER A 108 17.18 13.15 -7.84
N SER A 109 15.93 12.76 -7.57
CA SER A 109 15.53 11.35 -7.56
C SER A 109 15.62 10.74 -8.96
N PRO A 110 16.29 9.59 -9.14
CA PRO A 110 16.32 8.87 -10.41
C PRO A 110 14.94 8.47 -10.94
N LEU A 111 13.95 8.32 -10.05
CA LEU A 111 12.59 7.91 -10.41
C LEU A 111 11.93 8.84 -11.43
N TRP A 112 12.27 10.14 -11.43
CA TRP A 112 11.76 11.11 -12.41
C TRP A 112 12.12 10.77 -13.86
N GLY A 113 13.26 10.09 -14.08
CA GLY A 113 13.76 9.76 -15.41
C GLY A 113 13.46 8.33 -15.87
N MET A 114 12.76 7.53 -15.08
CA MET A 114 12.50 6.12 -15.39
C MET A 114 11.21 5.96 -16.20
N GLU A 115 11.33 5.57 -17.47
CA GLU A 115 10.17 5.40 -18.38
C GLU A 115 9.17 4.33 -17.92
N GLN A 116 9.63 3.33 -17.16
CA GLN A 116 8.80 2.27 -16.60
C GLN A 116 8.13 2.64 -15.27
N VAL A 117 8.23 3.90 -14.83
CA VAL A 117 7.67 4.40 -13.58
C VAL A 117 6.60 5.45 -13.85
N ILE A 118 5.41 5.23 -13.31
CA ILE A 118 4.33 6.22 -13.28
C ILE A 118 4.23 6.78 -11.86
N MET A 119 4.22 8.10 -11.73
CA MET A 119 4.14 8.76 -10.43
C MET A 119 2.94 9.69 -10.33
N THR A 120 2.32 9.73 -9.16
CA THR A 120 1.28 10.67 -8.78
C THR A 120 1.62 11.34 -7.45
N PRO A 121 1.23 12.61 -7.22
CA PRO A 121 1.70 13.38 -6.07
C PRO A 121 0.78 13.16 -4.84
N HIS A 122 0.80 11.96 -4.26
CA HIS A 122 0.04 11.59 -3.06
C HIS A 122 -1.45 11.94 -3.16
N ASN A 123 -2.09 11.55 -4.26
CA ASN A 123 -3.47 11.89 -4.56
C ASN A 123 -4.33 10.71 -5.03
N SER A 124 -3.86 9.46 -4.87
CA SER A 124 -4.62 8.25 -5.24
C SER A 124 -5.94 8.09 -4.48
N GLY A 125 -6.03 8.68 -3.28
CA GLY A 125 -7.25 8.73 -2.46
C GLY A 125 -8.17 9.92 -2.75
N SER A 126 -7.78 10.85 -3.64
CA SER A 126 -8.53 12.09 -3.89
C SER A 126 -9.87 11.83 -4.58
N THR A 127 -10.92 12.48 -4.09
CA THR A 127 -12.27 12.36 -4.63
C THR A 127 -13.07 13.64 -4.39
N VAL A 128 -14.01 13.96 -5.28
CA VAL A 128 -14.92 15.11 -5.14
C VAL A 128 -15.85 14.99 -3.92
N TYR A 129 -15.98 13.80 -3.35
CA TYR A 129 -16.80 13.52 -2.16
C TYR A 129 -15.98 13.51 -0.86
N TYR A 130 -14.73 13.99 -0.88
CA TYR A 130 -13.81 13.85 0.26
C TYR A 130 -14.35 14.58 1.50
N ASP A 131 -14.68 15.86 1.35
CA ASP A 131 -15.16 16.69 2.45
C ASP A 131 -16.46 16.16 3.04
N GLU A 132 -17.40 15.75 2.18
CA GLU A 132 -18.68 15.17 2.60
C GLU A 132 -18.47 13.94 3.50
N ARG A 133 -17.66 12.98 3.05
CA ARG A 133 -17.41 11.72 3.78
C ARG A 133 -16.66 11.94 5.09
N VAL A 134 -15.69 12.87 5.10
CA VAL A 134 -14.93 13.20 6.32
C VAL A 134 -15.82 13.89 7.34
N VAL A 135 -16.65 14.84 6.91
CA VAL A 135 -17.60 15.54 7.79
C VAL A 135 -18.63 14.57 8.35
N GLU A 136 -19.17 13.65 7.54
CA GLU A 136 -20.10 12.63 8.01
C GLU A 136 -19.49 11.77 9.14
N LEU A 137 -18.28 11.25 8.92
CA LEU A 137 -17.55 10.47 9.93
C LEU A 137 -17.29 11.28 11.21
N PHE A 138 -16.87 12.54 11.06
CA PHE A 138 -16.59 13.42 12.19
C PHE A 138 -17.86 13.71 13.01
N LEU A 139 -18.97 14.06 12.36
CA LEU A 139 -20.23 14.36 13.03
C LEU A 139 -20.79 13.14 13.78
N HIS A 140 -20.63 11.94 13.23
CA HIS A 140 -21.00 10.70 13.92
C HIS A 140 -20.21 10.53 15.23
N ASN A 141 -18.88 10.62 15.15
CA ASN A 141 -18.02 10.46 16.33
C ASN A 141 -18.16 11.62 17.33
N LEU A 142 -18.46 12.84 16.87
CA LEU A 142 -18.77 13.98 17.73
C LEU A 142 -20.06 13.75 18.54
N ARG A 143 -21.09 13.14 17.92
CA ARG A 143 -22.33 12.79 18.62
C ARG A 143 -22.06 11.77 19.73
N ASP A 144 -21.28 10.73 19.45
CA ASP A 144 -20.86 9.76 20.47
C ASP A 144 -20.16 10.48 21.64
N TYR A 145 -19.20 11.36 21.34
CA TYR A 145 -18.45 12.11 22.34
C TYR A 145 -19.34 13.00 23.22
N VAL A 146 -20.25 13.78 22.63
CA VAL A 146 -21.15 14.69 23.36
C VAL A 146 -22.14 13.92 24.25
N GLU A 147 -22.51 12.70 23.85
CA GLU A 147 -23.38 11.81 24.63
C GLU A 147 -22.60 10.97 25.66
N GLY A 148 -21.31 11.24 25.86
CA GLY A 148 -20.45 10.56 26.84
C GLY A 148 -20.05 9.14 26.44
N ARG A 149 -20.19 8.78 25.17
CA ARG A 149 -19.72 7.50 24.61
C ARG A 149 -18.35 7.66 23.99
N GLU A 150 -17.65 6.54 23.87
CA GLU A 150 -16.44 6.45 23.05
C GLU A 150 -16.82 6.54 21.55
N PRO A 151 -16.00 7.22 20.72
CA PRO A 151 -16.17 7.22 19.27
C PRO A 151 -16.23 5.80 18.70
N SER A 152 -17.35 5.46 18.06
CA SER A 152 -17.62 4.10 17.59
C SER A 152 -17.02 3.76 16.21
N LEU A 153 -16.69 4.77 15.40
CA LEU A 153 -16.17 4.57 14.05
C LEU A 153 -14.67 4.86 13.96
N ASN A 154 -13.93 3.96 13.30
CA ASN A 154 -12.52 4.10 12.93
C ASN A 154 -11.58 4.51 14.08
N ARG A 155 -11.86 4.03 15.29
CA ARG A 155 -11.01 4.26 16.46
C ARG A 155 -9.67 3.55 16.25
N VAL A 156 -8.59 4.33 16.27
CA VAL A 156 -7.21 3.85 16.12
C VAL A 156 -6.81 3.03 17.34
N ASP A 157 -6.18 1.88 17.12
CA ASP A 157 -5.53 1.11 18.16
C ASP A 157 -4.05 1.52 18.25
N LEU A 158 -3.72 2.26 19.31
CA LEU A 158 -2.37 2.84 19.49
C LEU A 158 -1.28 1.78 19.67
N GLU A 159 -1.61 0.60 20.20
CA GLU A 159 -0.65 -0.50 20.31
C GLU A 159 -0.35 -1.10 18.93
N LYS A 160 -1.37 -1.19 18.07
CA LYS A 160 -1.24 -1.68 16.70
C LYS A 160 -0.69 -0.62 15.74
N GLN A 161 -0.73 0.65 16.12
CA GLN A 161 -0.34 1.81 15.31
C GLN A 161 -1.24 2.06 14.07
N TYR A 162 -2.48 1.55 14.07
CA TYR A 162 -3.49 1.80 13.03
C TYR A 162 -4.92 1.47 13.50
#